data_AF-A8DWM0-F1
#
_entry.id   AF-A8DWM0-F1
#
_cell.length_a   1.000
_cell.length_b   1.000
_cell.length_c   1.000
_cell.angle_alpha   90.00
_cell.angle_beta   90.00
_cell.angle_gamma   90.00
#
_symmetry.space_group_name_H-M   'P 1'
#
loop_
_entity.id
_entity.type
_entity.pdbx_description
1 polymer ?
#
loop_
_entity_poly.entity_id
_entity_poly.type
_entity_poly.pdbx_seq_one_letter_code
_entity_poly.pdbx_strand_id
1 'polypeptide(L)'
;FADHFTRYMKTIIITLMMGATASLLIFTLVCAKILPKPAIVLYITSILGGFFVNGSIPLFFELGVESTYPIAEGITSGCLTFSNNFLQVIFYIFPMVPRFGTWWINWAALISCGTSIPLLVVWKAKYYRSAVDKKVPYVPTHGPITYGTLDNGIIVEDIKRTENHRIDSPVSA
;
A
#
# COMPACT_ATOMS: atom_id res chain seq x y z
N PHE A 1 4.98 -8.58 13.68
CA PHE A 1 3.55 -8.17 13.66
C PHE A 1 3.26 -7.18 12.54
N ALA A 2 3.94 -6.02 12.49
CA ALA A 2 3.71 -5.02 11.43
C ALA A 2 3.83 -5.57 10.00
N ASP A 3 4.91 -6.30 9.68
CA ASP A 3 5.15 -6.85 8.33
C ASP A 3 4.02 -7.79 7.84
N HIS A 4 3.41 -8.52 8.77
CA HIS A 4 2.31 -9.44 8.47
C HIS A 4 1.00 -8.69 8.21
N PHE A 5 0.73 -7.63 8.98
CA PHE A 5 -0.44 -6.76 8.83
C PHE A 5 -0.44 -6.06 7.46
N THR A 6 0.67 -5.42 7.09
CA THR A 6 0.85 -4.75 5.78
C THR A 6 0.66 -5.72 4.62
N ARG A 7 1.22 -6.95 4.74
CA ARG A 7 1.09 -7.97 3.70
C ARG A 7 -0.36 -8.41 3.51
N TYR A 8 -1.13 -8.53 4.60
CA TYR A 8 -2.56 -8.84 4.51
C TYR A 8 -3.37 -7.69 3.90
N MET A 9 -3.12 -6.45 4.31
CA MET A 9 -3.80 -5.28 3.72
C MET A 9 -3.61 -5.21 2.21
N LYS A 10 -2.37 -5.35 1.73
CA LYS A 10 -2.08 -5.41 0.28
C LYS A 10 -2.84 -6.54 -0.42
N THR A 11 -2.91 -7.72 0.19
CA THR A 11 -3.62 -8.89 -0.38
C THR A 11 -5.14 -8.65 -0.46
N ILE A 12 -5.73 -8.03 0.56
CA ILE A 12 -7.15 -7.68 0.59
C ILE A 12 -7.47 -6.66 -0.50
N ILE A 13 -6.66 -5.61 -0.64
CA ILE A 13 -6.82 -4.59 -1.69
C ILE A 13 -6.76 -5.24 -3.08
N ILE A 14 -5.76 -6.10 -3.34
CA ILE A 14 -5.64 -6.79 -4.63
C ILE A 14 -6.89 -7.63 -4.92
N THR A 15 -7.39 -8.37 -3.92
CA THR A 15 -8.60 -9.20 -4.08
C THR A 15 -9.83 -8.34 -4.39
N LEU A 16 -9.98 -7.21 -3.70
CA LEU A 16 -11.06 -6.25 -3.96
C LEU A 16 -10.95 -5.64 -5.37
N MET A 17 -9.75 -5.28 -5.82
CA MET A 17 -9.53 -4.71 -7.16
C MET A 17 -9.76 -5.74 -8.27
N MET A 18 -9.43 -7.02 -8.04
CA MET A 18 -9.77 -8.13 -8.94
C MET A 18 -11.29 -8.29 -9.05
N GLY A 19 -12.01 -8.26 -7.93
CA GLY A 19 -13.49 -8.32 -7.90
C GLY A 19 -14.16 -7.13 -8.57
N ALA A 20 -13.63 -5.91 -8.36
CA ALA A 20 -14.07 -4.70 -9.04
C ALA A 20 -13.86 -4.80 -10.55
N THR A 21 -12.67 -5.23 -10.99
CA THR A 21 -12.34 -5.39 -12.42
C THR A 21 -13.23 -6.44 -13.08
N ALA A 22 -13.48 -7.57 -12.44
CA ALA A 22 -14.41 -8.59 -12.95
C ALA A 22 -15.84 -8.05 -13.08
N SER A 23 -16.31 -7.30 -12.08
CA SER A 23 -17.66 -6.71 -12.10
C SER A 23 -17.80 -5.66 -13.22
N LEU A 24 -16.80 -4.78 -13.39
CA LEU A 24 -16.76 -3.79 -14.47
C LEU A 24 -16.58 -4.42 -15.85
N LEU A 25 -15.87 -5.54 -15.94
CA LEU A 25 -15.72 -6.32 -17.16
C LEU A 25 -17.06 -6.92 -17.61
N ILE A 26 -17.80 -7.54 -16.69
CA ILE A 26 -19.14 -8.06 -16.99
C ILE A 26 -20.07 -6.90 -17.37
N PHE A 27 -20.05 -5.78 -16.65
CA PHE A 27 -20.84 -4.58 -16.99
C PHE A 27 -20.51 -4.07 -18.40
N THR A 28 -19.22 -3.93 -18.73
CA THR A 28 -18.76 -3.44 -20.04
C THR A 28 -19.16 -4.38 -21.17
N LEU A 29 -19.06 -5.71 -20.97
CA LEU A 29 -19.49 -6.73 -21.93
C LEU A 29 -20.99 -6.67 -22.22
N VAL A 30 -21.82 -6.43 -21.19
CA VAL A 30 -23.28 -6.26 -21.36
C VAL A 30 -23.58 -4.96 -22.12
N CYS A 31 -22.88 -3.87 -21.81
CA CYS A 31 -22.99 -2.61 -22.56
C CYS A 31 -22.55 -2.74 -24.02
N ALA A 32 -21.52 -3.55 -24.29
CA ALA A 32 -20.99 -3.83 -25.63
C ALA A 32 -21.90 -4.73 -26.50
N LYS A 33 -23.10 -5.09 -26.03
CA LYS A 33 -24.11 -5.93 -26.73
C LYS A 33 -23.64 -7.36 -27.01
N ILE A 34 -22.56 -7.81 -26.37
CA ILE A 34 -22.00 -9.16 -26.54
C ILE A 34 -22.81 -10.20 -25.74
N LEU A 35 -23.34 -9.80 -24.58
CA LEU A 35 -24.24 -10.62 -23.77
C LEU A 35 -25.72 -10.17 -23.94
N PRO A 36 -26.70 -11.06 -23.66
CA PRO A 36 -28.09 -10.66 -23.49
C PRO A 36 -28.18 -9.55 -22.44
N LYS A 37 -29.19 -8.68 -22.52
CA LYS A 37 -29.36 -7.55 -21.58
C LYS A 37 -30.41 -7.83 -20.49
N PRO A 38 -30.20 -8.75 -19.54
CA PRO A 38 -31.04 -8.75 -18.36
C PRO A 38 -30.67 -7.50 -17.55
N ALA A 39 -31.61 -6.57 -17.38
CA ALA A 39 -31.42 -5.36 -16.58
C ALA A 39 -30.89 -5.66 -15.16
N ILE A 40 -31.30 -6.82 -14.62
CA ILE A 40 -30.86 -7.34 -13.32
C ILE A 40 -29.33 -7.48 -13.23
N VAL A 41 -28.68 -8.00 -14.28
CA VAL A 41 -27.22 -8.20 -14.26
C VAL A 41 -26.48 -6.86 -14.24
N LEU A 42 -27.00 -5.83 -14.92
CA LEU A 42 -26.43 -4.48 -14.87
C LEU A 42 -26.51 -3.89 -13.47
N TYR A 43 -27.64 -4.05 -12.77
CA TYR A 43 -27.78 -3.58 -11.39
C TYR A 43 -26.86 -4.33 -10.43
N ILE A 44 -26.80 -5.66 -10.53
CA ILE A 44 -25.93 -6.46 -9.64
C ILE A 44 -24.46 -6.09 -9.86
N THR A 45 -24.01 -6.03 -11.12
CA THR A 45 -22.60 -5.73 -11.44
C THR A 45 -22.21 -4.30 -11.08
N SER A 46 -23.11 -3.31 -11.21
CA SER A 46 -22.81 -1.94 -10.80
C SER A 46 -22.75 -1.79 -9.28
N ILE A 47 -23.67 -2.41 -8.53
CA ILE A 47 -23.67 -2.40 -7.06
C ILE A 47 -22.42 -3.09 -6.53
N LEU A 48 -22.09 -4.27 -7.08
CA LEU A 48 -20.94 -5.05 -6.64
C LEU A 48 -19.61 -4.35 -6.98
N GLY A 49 -19.52 -3.80 -8.20
CA GLY A 49 -18.37 -2.98 -8.62
C GLY A 49 -18.20 -1.75 -7.73
N GLY A 50 -19.30 -1.02 -7.46
CA GLY A 50 -19.30 0.13 -6.57
C GLY A 50 -18.87 -0.24 -5.16
N PHE A 51 -19.37 -1.33 -4.59
CA PHE A 51 -18.99 -1.81 -3.27
C PHE A 51 -17.49 -2.11 -3.18
N PHE A 52 -16.94 -2.86 -4.14
CA PHE A 52 -15.52 -3.21 -4.13
C PHE A 52 -14.60 -1.99 -4.30
N VAL A 53 -14.97 -1.04 -5.17
CA VAL A 53 -14.18 0.19 -5.36
C VAL A 53 -14.25 1.08 -4.12
N ASN A 54 -15.43 1.30 -3.54
CA ASN A 54 -15.54 2.14 -2.35
C ASN A 54 -14.84 1.51 -1.13
N GLY A 55 -14.89 0.19 -1.00
CA GLY A 55 -14.18 -0.54 0.06
C GLY A 55 -12.66 -0.51 -0.09
N SER A 56 -12.13 -0.36 -1.31
CA SER A 56 -10.68 -0.31 -1.53
C SER A 56 -10.07 1.06 -1.20
N ILE A 57 -10.83 2.16 -1.29
CA ILE A 57 -10.37 3.53 -1.00
C ILE A 57 -9.70 3.66 0.39
N PRO A 58 -10.35 3.33 1.52
CA PRO A 58 -9.74 3.50 2.84
C PRO A 58 -8.48 2.63 3.01
N LEU A 59 -8.50 1.41 2.46
CA LEU A 59 -7.35 0.51 2.49
C LEU A 59 -6.17 1.05 1.65
N PHE A 60 -6.46 1.72 0.52
CA PHE A 60 -5.44 2.40 -0.29
C PHE A 60 -4.78 3.56 0.46
N PHE A 61 -5.57 4.35 1.20
CA PHE A 61 -5.03 5.42 2.03
C PHE A 61 -4.11 4.87 3.12
N GLU A 62 -4.54 3.81 3.81
CA GLU A 62 -3.75 3.15 4.86
C GLU A 62 -2.42 2.59 4.31
N LEU A 63 -2.47 1.89 3.18
CA LEU A 63 -1.26 1.39 2.50
C LEU A 63 -0.34 2.54 2.03
N GLY A 64 -0.91 3.65 1.56
CA GLY A 64 -0.17 4.82 1.10
C GLY A 64 0.60 5.53 2.22
N VAL A 65 -0.06 5.79 3.35
CA VAL A 65 0.59 6.42 4.52
C VAL A 65 1.68 5.53 5.10
N GLU A 66 1.45 4.21 5.14
CA GLU A 66 2.44 3.25 5.61
C GLU A 66 3.67 3.21 4.68
N SER A 67 3.45 3.27 3.37
CA SER A 67 4.53 3.28 2.37
C SER A 67 5.39 4.55 2.38
N THR A 68 4.84 5.64 2.91
CA THR A 68 5.47 6.98 2.88
C THR A 68 6.06 7.36 4.25
N TYR A 69 6.05 6.44 5.22
CA TYR A 69 6.68 6.64 6.53
C TYR A 69 8.19 6.95 6.38
N PRO A 70 8.76 7.98 7.05
CA PRO A 70 8.25 8.70 8.24
C PRO A 70 7.59 10.07 7.96
N ILE A 71 6.95 10.26 6.81
CA ILE A 71 6.26 11.52 6.47
C ILE A 71 4.92 11.61 7.21
N ALA A 72 4.50 12.83 7.54
CA ALA A 72 3.19 13.09 8.15
C ALA A 72 2.04 12.56 7.28
N GLU A 73 1.13 11.81 7.88
CA GLU A 73 0.03 11.11 7.21
C GLU A 73 -0.86 12.05 6.37
N GLY A 74 -1.06 13.28 6.84
CA GLY A 74 -1.84 14.32 6.14
C GLY A 74 -1.24 14.77 4.81
N ILE A 75 0.09 14.75 4.66
CA ILE A 75 0.75 15.14 3.40
C ILE A 75 0.55 14.04 2.35
N THR A 76 0.73 12.79 2.75
CA THR A 76 0.56 11.63 1.87
C THR A 76 -0.89 11.52 1.39
N SER A 77 -1.85 11.61 2.31
CA SER A 77 -3.29 11.55 1.97
C SER A 77 -3.72 12.77 1.13
N GLY A 78 -3.20 13.97 1.43
CA GLY A 78 -3.42 15.18 0.64
C GLY A 78 -2.91 15.04 -0.79
N CYS A 79 -1.69 14.53 -0.99
CA CYS A 79 -1.10 14.29 -2.30
C CYS A 79 -1.89 13.24 -3.12
N LEU A 80 -2.31 12.15 -2.47
CA LEU A 80 -3.13 11.11 -3.10
C LEU A 80 -4.48 11.68 -3.56
N THR A 81 -5.13 12.46 -2.68
CA THR A 81 -6.42 13.09 -2.97
C THR A 81 -6.30 14.12 -4.09
N PHE A 82 -5.28 14.97 -4.04
CA PHE A 82 -5.03 15.96 -5.08
C PHE A 82 -4.81 15.29 -6.45
N SER A 83 -3.97 14.26 -6.50
CA SER A 83 -3.70 13.49 -7.72
C SER A 83 -4.96 12.81 -8.26
N ASN A 84 -5.78 12.22 -7.38
CA ASN A 84 -7.05 11.62 -7.77
C ASN A 84 -8.01 12.67 -8.35
N ASN A 85 -8.17 13.81 -7.69
CA ASN A 85 -9.08 14.86 -8.14
C ASN A 85 -8.62 15.43 -9.49
N PHE A 86 -7.31 15.63 -9.66
CA PHE A 86 -6.76 16.11 -10.93
C PHE A 86 -7.05 15.15 -12.09
N LEU A 87 -6.82 13.84 -11.91
CA LEU A 87 -7.15 12.83 -12.91
C LEU A 87 -8.66 12.75 -13.19
N GLN A 88 -9.49 12.92 -12.14
CA GLN A 88 -10.95 12.90 -12.27
C GLN A 88 -11.48 14.09 -13.08
N VAL A 89 -10.95 15.29 -12.85
CA VAL A 89 -11.28 16.48 -13.64
C VAL A 89 -10.95 16.26 -15.11
N ILE A 90 -9.74 15.75 -15.40
CA ILE A 90 -9.34 15.42 -16.78
C ILE A 90 -10.33 14.42 -17.39
N PHE A 91 -10.65 13.35 -16.68
CA PHE A 91 -11.58 12.32 -17.15
C PHE A 91 -12.99 12.86 -17.45
N TYR A 92 -13.51 13.78 -16.63
CA TYR A 92 -14.84 14.37 -16.82
C TYR A 92 -14.91 15.43 -17.93
N ILE A 93 -13.80 16.06 -18.29
CA ILE A 93 -13.77 17.03 -19.40
C ILE A 93 -13.99 16.32 -20.75
N PHE A 94 -13.50 15.09 -20.94
CA PHE A 94 -13.65 14.33 -22.19
C PHE A 94 -15.11 14.10 -22.63
N PRO A 95 -16.02 13.57 -21.79
CA PRO A 95 -17.42 13.37 -22.16
C PRO A 95 -18.22 14.66 -22.28
N MET A 96 -17.73 15.79 -21.75
CA MET A 96 -18.38 17.09 -21.93
C MET A 96 -18.26 17.60 -23.39
N VAL A 97 -17.32 17.03 -24.17
CA VAL A 97 -17.20 17.32 -25.60
C VAL A 97 -18.26 16.51 -26.38
N PRO A 98 -19.26 17.17 -27.01
CA PRO A 98 -20.43 16.50 -27.61
C PRO A 98 -20.14 15.58 -28.80
N ARG A 99 -18.88 15.42 -29.19
CA ARG A 99 -18.43 14.52 -30.27
C ARG A 99 -18.03 13.13 -29.78
N PHE A 100 -17.75 12.96 -28.48
CA PHE A 100 -17.30 11.69 -27.93
C PHE A 100 -18.47 10.98 -27.23
N GLY A 101 -18.91 9.85 -27.80
CA GLY A 101 -19.94 9.01 -27.18
C GLY A 101 -19.48 8.36 -25.87
N THR A 102 -20.41 7.74 -25.15
CA THR A 102 -20.18 7.14 -23.82
C THR A 102 -19.51 5.77 -23.84
N TRP A 103 -19.35 5.16 -25.02
CA TRP A 103 -18.81 3.81 -25.15
C TRP A 103 -17.38 3.68 -24.61
N TRP A 104 -16.55 4.72 -24.78
CA TRP A 104 -15.15 4.71 -24.34
C TRP A 104 -15.01 4.71 -22.80
N ILE A 105 -15.98 5.28 -22.09
CA ILE A 105 -15.95 5.49 -20.63
C ILE A 105 -15.91 4.15 -19.90
N ASN A 106 -16.73 3.20 -20.35
CA ASN A 106 -16.79 1.86 -19.74
C ASN A 106 -15.46 1.11 -19.92
N TRP A 107 -14.87 1.19 -21.13
CA TRP A 107 -13.57 0.61 -21.41
C TRP A 107 -12.45 1.29 -20.63
N ALA A 108 -12.50 2.62 -20.48
CA ALA A 108 -11.54 3.36 -19.70
C ALA A 108 -11.59 3.02 -18.21
N ALA A 109 -12.80 2.87 -17.65
CA ALA A 109 -13.00 2.43 -16.27
C ALA A 109 -12.47 1.01 -16.05
N LEU A 110 -12.66 0.12 -17.03
CA LEU A 110 -12.09 -1.23 -16.99
C LEU A 110 -10.56 -1.20 -17.02
N ILE A 111 -9.97 -0.40 -17.91
CA ILE A 111 -8.51 -0.28 -18.05
C ILE A 111 -7.90 0.35 -16.80
N SER A 112 -8.53 1.36 -16.19
CA SER A 112 -8.00 2.00 -14.98
C SER A 112 -8.00 1.05 -13.78
N CYS A 113 -9.11 0.33 -13.55
CA CYS A 113 -9.16 -0.72 -12.52
C CYS A 113 -8.19 -1.86 -12.84
N GLY A 114 -8.13 -2.30 -14.10
CA GLY A 114 -7.21 -3.35 -14.55
C GLY A 114 -5.74 -2.97 -14.36
N THR A 115 -5.37 -1.71 -14.63
CA THR A 115 -4.00 -1.18 -14.50
C THR A 115 -3.58 -0.99 -13.04
N SER A 116 -4.53 -0.75 -12.13
CA SER A 116 -4.24 -0.63 -10.70
C SER A 116 -3.66 -1.92 -10.10
N ILE A 117 -4.06 -3.09 -10.62
CA ILE A 117 -3.61 -4.40 -10.14
C ILE A 117 -2.11 -4.66 -10.42
N PRO A 118 -1.60 -4.59 -11.67
CA PRO A 118 -0.18 -4.77 -11.93
C PRO A 118 0.64 -3.66 -11.27
N LEU A 119 0.11 -2.43 -11.19
CA LEU A 119 0.77 -1.35 -10.48
C LEU A 119 0.99 -1.73 -9.00
N LEU A 120 -0.05 -2.24 -8.32
CA LEU A 120 0.05 -2.75 -6.95
C LEU A 120 0.99 -3.96 -6.81
N VAL A 121 1.03 -4.85 -7.80
CA VAL A 121 1.91 -6.04 -7.79
C VAL A 121 3.38 -5.61 -7.91
N VAL A 122 3.69 -4.71 -8.84
CA VAL A 122 5.03 -4.19 -9.08
C VAL A 122 5.51 -3.31 -7.92
N TRP A 123 4.60 -2.61 -7.25
CA TRP A 123 4.93 -1.77 -6.12
C TRP A 123 5.27 -2.61 -4.88
N LYS A 124 6.56 -2.80 -4.60
CA LYS A 124 7.04 -3.31 -3.33
C LYS A 124 7.00 -2.17 -2.31
N ALA A 125 5.97 -2.17 -1.45
CA ALA A 125 5.91 -1.29 -0.29
C ALA A 125 7.23 -1.44 0.49
N LYS A 126 7.94 -0.33 0.68
CA LYS A 126 9.27 -0.33 1.29
C LYS A 126 9.09 -0.26 2.80
N TYR A 127 9.39 -1.38 3.47
CA TYR A 127 9.16 -1.61 4.89
C TYR A 127 10.12 -0.81 5.78
N TYR A 128 9.86 0.48 5.99
CA TYR A 128 10.74 1.33 6.80
C TYR A 128 10.52 1.14 8.31
N ARG A 129 9.28 0.91 8.77
CA ARG A 129 8.95 0.77 10.20
C ARG A 129 9.60 -0.47 10.85
N SER A 130 9.63 -1.61 10.15
CA SER A 130 10.26 -2.83 10.68
C SER A 130 11.79 -2.75 10.75
N ALA A 131 12.41 -1.89 9.93
CA ALA A 131 13.85 -1.64 9.99
C ALA A 131 14.22 -0.69 11.14
N VAL A 132 13.32 0.24 11.49
CA VAL A 132 13.49 1.14 12.64
C VAL A 132 13.25 0.40 13.96
N ASP A 133 12.21 -0.45 14.03
CA ASP A 133 11.86 -1.20 15.24
C ASP A 133 12.83 -2.36 15.55
N LYS A 134 13.57 -2.85 14.54
CA LYS A 134 14.68 -3.82 14.74
C LYS A 134 15.93 -3.20 15.38
N LYS A 135 16.03 -1.86 15.44
CA LYS A 135 17.12 -1.20 16.16
C LYS A 135 16.75 -1.13 17.64
N VAL A 136 17.21 -2.10 18.42
CA VAL A 136 17.11 -1.99 19.89
C VAL A 136 18.01 -0.84 20.36
N PRO A 137 17.54 0.06 21.25
CA PRO A 137 18.44 0.97 21.93
C PRO A 137 19.34 0.15 22.85
N TYR A 138 20.67 0.26 22.68
CA TYR A 138 21.58 -0.16 23.74
C TYR A 138 21.45 0.90 24.84
N VAL A 139 20.89 0.51 25.98
CA VAL A 139 20.80 1.34 27.18
C VAL A 139 21.99 0.97 28.08
N PRO A 140 23.15 1.65 27.97
CA PRO A 140 24.23 1.45 28.93
C PRO A 140 23.76 1.90 30.31
N THR A 141 24.01 1.08 31.33
CA THR A 141 23.65 1.39 32.73
C THR A 141 24.35 2.65 33.24
N HIS A 142 25.43 3.10 32.58
CA HIS A 142 26.08 4.40 32.77
C HIS A 142 26.63 4.91 31.42
N GLY A 143 25.96 5.88 30.78
CA GLY A 143 26.47 6.55 29.56
C GLY A 143 25.38 7.06 28.61
N PRO A 144 25.75 7.84 27.57
CA PRO A 144 24.80 8.33 26.57
C PRO A 144 24.24 7.18 25.71
N ILE A 145 22.95 7.24 25.43
CA ILE A 145 22.20 6.27 24.63
C ILE A 145 22.80 6.17 23.23
N THR A 146 23.26 4.97 22.84
CA THR A 146 23.89 4.71 21.53
C THR A 146 23.07 3.66 20.78
N TYR A 147 22.79 3.89 19.48
CA TYR A 147 22.00 2.97 18.65
C TYR A 147 22.94 2.09 17.81
N GLY A 148 22.93 0.77 18.05
CA GLY A 148 23.73 -0.22 17.31
C GLY A 148 22.88 -1.20 16.48
N THR A 149 23.47 -1.82 15.47
CA THR A 149 22.83 -2.89 14.67
C THR A 149 23.03 -4.24 15.38
N LEU A 150 21.95 -4.97 15.67
CA LEU A 150 22.00 -6.34 16.17
C LEU A 150 22.43 -7.29 15.03
N ASP A 151 23.74 -7.48 14.88
CA ASP A 151 24.25 -8.68 14.25
C ASP A 151 24.50 -9.69 15.38
N ASN A 152 23.69 -10.77 15.41
CA ASN A 152 23.54 -11.73 16.52
C ASN A 152 24.77 -12.65 16.71
N GLY A 153 25.98 -12.13 16.53
CA GLY A 153 27.24 -12.84 16.76
C GLY A 153 28.36 -11.90 17.21
N ILE A 154 28.48 -10.72 16.61
CA ILE A 154 29.60 -9.82 16.84
C ILE A 154 29.52 -9.13 18.21
N ILE A 155 28.32 -8.68 18.63
CA ILE A 155 28.16 -7.97 19.90
C ILE A 155 28.40 -8.89 21.11
N VAL A 156 28.02 -10.17 21.02
CA VAL A 156 28.24 -11.12 22.12
C VAL A 156 29.74 -11.44 22.26
N GLU A 157 30.48 -11.57 21.16
CA GLU A 157 31.93 -11.74 21.20
C GLU A 157 32.66 -10.49 21.72
N ASP A 158 32.29 -9.29 21.28
CA ASP A 158 32.92 -8.04 21.75
C ASP A 158 32.63 -7.76 23.23
N ILE A 159 31.43 -8.07 23.73
CA ILE A 159 31.12 -7.97 25.16
C ILE A 159 31.96 -8.97 25.95
N LYS A 160 32.05 -10.23 25.49
CA LYS A 160 32.86 -11.26 26.17
C LYS A 160 34.35 -10.91 26.16
N ARG A 161 34.84 -10.30 25.08
CA ARG A 161 36.23 -9.82 24.94
C ARG A 161 36.53 -8.65 25.88
N THR A 162 35.60 -7.71 26.00
CA THR A 162 35.76 -6.53 26.88
C THR A 162 35.65 -6.91 28.36
N GLU A 163 34.79 -7.87 28.70
CA GLU A 163 34.67 -8.39 30.07
C GLU A 163 35.92 -9.18 30.47
N ASN A 164 36.46 -10.03 29.58
CA ASN A 164 37.70 -10.77 29.86
C ASN A 164 38.90 -9.83 30.06
N HIS A 165 38.97 -8.74 29.28
CA HIS A 165 40.07 -7.76 29.39
C HIS A 165 40.01 -6.92 30.69
N ARG A 166 38.84 -6.84 31.35
CA ARG A 166 38.67 -6.14 32.63
C ARG A 166 39.03 -7.02 33.82
N ILE A 167 38.90 -8.34 33.70
CA ILE A 167 39.22 -9.29 34.77
C ILE A 167 40.74 -9.48 34.89
N ASP A 168 41.49 -9.33 33.79
CA ASP A 168 42.95 -9.51 33.74
C ASP A 168 43.78 -8.28 34.13
N SER A 169 43.17 -7.13 34.45
CA SER A 169 43.93 -5.99 34.99
C SER A 169 44.12 -6.14 36.50
N PRO A 170 45.34 -6.42 37.02
CA PRO A 170 45.57 -6.41 38.45
C PRO A 170 45.33 -5.00 38.99
N VAL A 171 44.49 -4.91 40.02
CA VAL A 171 44.30 -3.71 40.83
C VAL A 171 45.66 -3.38 41.45
N SER A 172 46.39 -2.45 40.82
CA SER A 172 47.59 -1.83 41.40
C SER A 172 47.10 -0.67 42.26
N ALA A 173 47.30 -0.84 43.57
CA ALA A 173 47.10 0.16 44.60
C ALA A 173 48.04 1.35 44.45
#